data_AF-A0A962MAV1-F1
#
_entry.id   AF-A0A962MAV1-F1
#
_cell.length_a   1.000
_cell.length_b   1.000
_cell.length_c   1.000
_cell.angle_alpha   90.00
_cell.angle_beta   90.00
_cell.angle_gamma   90.00
#
_symmetry.space_group_name_H-M   'P 1'
#
loop_
_entity.id
_entity.type
_entity.pdbx_description
1 polymer ?
#
loop_
_entity_poly.entity_id
_entity_poly.type
_entity_poly.pdbx_seq_one_letter_code
_entity_poly.pdbx_strand_id
1 'polypeptide(L)'
;MRKEFFTSAVLALSLAPNVQAQQAESDSTTPPVLEWTCNDVMGHYADARAEDGVSAEELEQARVFAMEITLWINGYLTGKHGLDLEQKPFGAEGLERTIELVAETCESAPDARFLDVLKKL
;
A
#
# COMPACT_ATOMS: atom_id res chain seq x y z
N MET A 1 -13.24 1.86 -68.30
CA MET A 1 -14.40 2.71 -68.68
C MET A 1 -14.95 3.36 -67.42
N ARG A 2 -15.25 4.67 -67.46
CA ARG A 2 -16.34 5.45 -66.78
C ARG A 2 -16.88 4.92 -65.43
N LYS A 3 -17.20 5.68 -64.39
CA LYS A 3 -17.43 7.12 -64.14
C LYS A 3 -17.82 7.27 -62.65
N GLU A 4 -17.56 8.45 -62.07
CA GLU A 4 -18.28 9.20 -61.00
C GLU A 4 -18.89 8.47 -59.78
N PHE A 5 -18.36 8.67 -58.57
CA PHE A 5 -18.72 9.69 -57.54
C PHE A 5 -20.14 9.58 -56.95
N PHE A 6 -20.23 9.20 -55.67
CA PHE A 6 -21.20 9.79 -54.73
C PHE A 6 -20.57 10.02 -53.35
N THR A 7 -20.44 11.31 -53.07
CA THR A 7 -20.26 12.04 -51.81
C THR A 7 -20.78 11.38 -50.53
N SER A 8 -19.95 11.40 -49.48
CA SER A 8 -20.37 11.90 -48.16
C SER A 8 -19.12 12.16 -47.29
N ALA A 9 -18.55 13.36 -47.40
CA ALA A 9 -17.47 13.80 -46.51
C ALA A 9 -18.12 14.54 -45.34
N VAL A 10 -18.22 13.83 -44.22
CA VAL A 10 -18.67 14.33 -42.92
C VAL A 10 -17.76 15.48 -42.47
N LEU A 11 -18.40 16.50 -41.89
CA LEU A 11 -17.80 17.74 -41.43
C LEU A 11 -16.49 17.57 -40.67
N ALA A 12 -15.49 18.32 -41.12
CA ALA A 12 -14.30 18.65 -40.36
C ALA A 12 -14.68 19.45 -39.10
N LEU A 13 -14.62 18.82 -37.93
CA LEU A 13 -14.46 19.52 -36.67
C LEU A 13 -12.98 19.46 -36.26
N SER A 14 -12.30 20.56 -36.59
CA SER A 14 -11.28 21.22 -35.75
C SER A 14 -10.34 20.31 -34.96
N LEU A 15 -9.15 20.13 -35.53
CA LEU A 15 -7.90 19.76 -34.86
C LEU A 15 -7.61 20.74 -33.71
N ALA A 16 -8.02 20.40 -32.49
CA ALA A 16 -7.33 20.86 -31.30
C ALA A 16 -6.18 19.88 -31.04
N PRO A 17 -4.94 20.34 -30.79
CA PRO A 17 -3.90 19.44 -30.31
C PRO A 17 -4.33 18.98 -28.93
N ASN A 18 -4.81 17.74 -28.86
CA ASN A 18 -4.83 16.97 -27.63
C ASN A 18 -3.36 16.86 -27.20
N VAL A 19 -2.90 17.82 -26.42
CA VAL A 19 -1.84 17.60 -25.43
C VAL A 19 -2.46 16.60 -24.45
N GLN A 20 -2.50 15.34 -24.86
CA GLN A 20 -2.59 14.24 -23.95
C GLN A 20 -1.28 14.32 -23.18
N ALA A 21 -1.36 15.03 -22.05
CA ALA A 21 -0.41 14.90 -20.97
C ALA A 21 -0.18 13.40 -20.82
N GLN A 22 1.03 12.97 -21.17
CA GLN A 22 1.53 11.64 -20.88
C GLN A 22 1.25 11.43 -19.39
N GLN A 23 0.28 10.58 -19.07
CA GLN A 23 0.33 9.88 -17.80
C GLN A 23 1.62 9.08 -17.89
N ALA A 24 2.64 9.57 -17.20
CA ALA A 24 3.80 8.76 -16.90
C ALA A 24 3.26 7.55 -16.12
N GLU A 25 3.08 6.43 -16.81
CA GLU A 25 3.16 5.12 -16.18
C GLU A 25 4.49 5.12 -15.43
N SER A 26 4.40 5.29 -14.13
CA SER A 26 5.51 5.08 -13.23
C SER A 26 5.90 3.62 -13.40
N ASP A 27 6.99 3.39 -14.11
CA ASP A 27 7.70 2.13 -14.36
C ASP A 27 8.32 1.56 -13.06
N SER A 28 7.62 1.72 -11.94
CA SER A 28 7.98 1.19 -10.64
C SER A 28 7.58 -0.27 -10.59
N THR A 29 8.55 -1.15 -10.74
CA THR A 29 8.44 -2.58 -10.43
C THR A 29 8.27 -2.85 -8.92
N THR A 30 8.27 -1.80 -8.09
CA THR A 30 8.14 -1.86 -6.64
C THR A 30 6.68 -1.70 -6.24
N PRO A 31 6.07 -2.71 -5.59
CA PRO A 31 4.73 -2.60 -5.00
C PRO A 31 4.59 -1.33 -4.14
N PRO A 32 3.51 -0.53 -4.28
CA PRO A 32 3.36 0.74 -3.58
C PRO A 32 3.49 0.66 -2.06
N VAL A 33 3.06 -0.45 -1.48
CA VAL A 33 3.15 -0.74 -0.03
C VAL A 33 4.58 -0.75 0.51
N LEU A 34 5.58 -0.97 -0.35
CA LEU A 34 7.00 -0.95 0.06
C LEU A 34 7.55 0.46 0.27
N GLU A 35 6.86 1.48 -0.26
CA GLU A 35 7.21 2.90 -0.07
C GLU A 35 6.36 3.55 1.03
N TRP A 36 5.44 2.82 1.66
CA TRP A 36 4.65 3.32 2.78
C TRP A 36 5.52 3.68 3.98
N THR A 37 5.14 4.78 4.64
CA THR A 37 5.73 5.25 5.89
C THR A 37 5.16 4.49 7.09
N CYS A 38 5.80 4.66 8.24
CA CYS A 38 5.28 4.21 9.52
C CYS A 38 3.88 4.75 9.80
N ASN A 39 3.60 6.00 9.44
CA ASN A 39 2.28 6.60 9.63
C ASN A 39 1.21 5.97 8.72
N ASP A 40 1.55 5.63 7.48
CA ASP A 40 0.62 4.97 6.56
C ASP A 40 0.15 3.59 7.07
N VAL A 41 1.00 2.89 7.84
CA VAL A 41 0.70 1.54 8.35
C VAL A 41 0.19 1.56 9.79
N MET A 42 0.87 2.29 10.67
CA MET A 42 0.63 2.28 12.12
C MET A 42 -0.19 3.46 12.60
N GLY A 43 -0.38 4.52 11.80
CA GLY A 43 -1.11 5.71 12.19
C GLY A 43 -2.53 5.40 12.63
N HIS A 44 -3.26 4.61 11.84
CA HIS A 44 -4.62 4.18 12.20
C HIS A 44 -4.68 3.38 13.51
N TYR A 45 -3.68 2.54 13.78
CA TYR A 45 -3.62 1.78 15.03
C TYR A 45 -3.24 2.68 16.23
N ALA A 46 -2.32 3.63 16.03
CA ALA A 46 -1.93 4.59 17.04
C ALA A 46 -3.10 5.52 17.41
N ASP A 47 -3.80 6.04 16.41
CA ASP A 47 -4.99 6.89 16.59
C ASP A 47 -6.08 6.13 17.34
N ALA A 48 -6.41 4.90 16.91
CA ALA A 48 -7.42 4.06 17.54
C ALA A 48 -7.08 3.71 19.01
N ARG A 49 -5.79 3.57 19.35
CA ARG A 49 -5.35 3.34 20.74
C ARG A 49 -5.44 4.58 21.62
N ALA A 50 -5.27 5.77 21.04
CA ALA A 50 -5.20 7.02 21.76
C ALA A 50 -6.58 7.70 21.93
N GLU A 51 -7.56 7.35 21.09
CA GLU A 51 -8.88 7.98 21.08
C GLU A 51 -9.84 7.38 22.12
N ASP A 52 -10.33 8.23 23.02
CA ASP A 52 -11.38 7.88 23.97
C ASP A 52 -12.69 7.54 23.25
N GLY A 53 -13.26 6.38 23.53
CA GLY A 53 -14.56 5.97 22.99
C GLY A 53 -14.50 5.20 21.67
N VAL A 54 -13.30 4.89 21.16
CA VAL A 54 -13.12 3.91 20.08
C VAL A 54 -13.66 2.55 20.51
N SER A 55 -14.39 1.90 19.61
CA SER A 55 -14.91 0.55 19.86
C SER A 55 -13.80 -0.50 19.79
N ALA A 56 -13.98 -1.60 20.52
CA ALA A 56 -13.06 -2.74 20.45
C ALA A 56 -12.94 -3.31 19.02
N GLU A 57 -14.00 -3.20 18.22
CA GLU A 57 -13.99 -3.63 16.82
C GLU A 57 -13.12 -2.71 15.95
N GLU A 58 -13.24 -1.38 16.11
CA GLU A 58 -12.40 -0.42 15.37
C GLU A 58 -10.92 -0.57 15.73
N LEU A 59 -10.61 -0.73 17.02
CA LEU A 59 -9.24 -1.01 17.47
C LEU A 59 -8.70 -2.32 16.86
N GLU A 60 -9.52 -3.37 16.84
CA GLU A 60 -9.14 -4.65 16.25
C GLU A 60 -8.94 -4.56 14.73
N GLN A 61 -9.80 -3.84 14.01
CA GLN A 61 -9.65 -3.63 12.57
C GLN A 61 -8.35 -2.88 12.24
N ALA A 62 -8.02 -1.83 13.00
CA ALA A 62 -6.77 -1.10 12.83
C ALA A 62 -5.55 -1.97 13.11
N ARG A 63 -5.63 -2.83 14.14
CA ARG A 63 -4.59 -3.82 14.46
C ARG A 63 -4.42 -4.86 13.36
N VAL A 64 -5.53 -5.40 12.83
CA VAL A 64 -5.53 -6.39 11.74
C VAL A 64 -4.92 -5.80 10.48
N PHE A 65 -5.25 -4.56 10.13
CA PHE A 65 -4.62 -3.87 9.00
C PHE A 65 -3.09 -3.79 9.16
N ALA A 66 -2.61 -3.27 10.30
CA ALA A 66 -1.18 -3.18 10.59
C ALA A 66 -0.48 -4.56 10.53
N MET A 67 -1.17 -5.59 11.05
CA MET A 67 -0.72 -6.97 11.02
C MET A 67 -0.56 -7.50 9.59
N GLU A 68 -1.58 -7.36 8.74
CA GLU A 68 -1.58 -7.87 7.36
C GLU A 68 -0.43 -7.26 6.54
N ILE A 69 -0.20 -5.96 6.68
CA ILE A 69 0.90 -5.27 6.00
C ILE A 69 2.26 -5.73 6.52
N THR A 70 2.40 -5.86 7.85
CA THR A 70 3.63 -6.39 8.48
C THR A 70 3.96 -7.80 7.98
N LEU A 71 2.96 -8.67 7.90
CA LEU A 71 3.11 -10.04 7.41
C LEU A 71 3.47 -10.06 5.92
N TRP A 72 2.81 -9.25 5.10
CA TRP A 72 3.06 -9.17 3.67
C TRP A 72 4.50 -8.72 3.38
N ILE A 73 4.98 -7.66 4.07
CA ILE A 73 6.33 -7.14 3.89
C ILE A 73 7.39 -8.13 4.39
N ASN A 74 7.15 -8.81 5.50
CA ASN A 74 8.04 -9.89 5.96
C ASN A 74 8.12 -11.05 4.96
N GLY A 75 6.99 -11.44 4.35
CA GLY A 75 6.98 -12.41 3.25
C GLY A 75 7.81 -11.92 2.05
N TYR A 76 7.64 -10.65 1.66
CA TYR A 76 8.42 -10.01 0.62
C TYR A 76 9.94 -10.05 0.91
N LEU A 77 10.36 -9.69 2.13
CA LEU A 77 11.77 -9.68 2.55
C LEU A 77 12.42 -11.06 2.55
N THR A 78 11.66 -12.10 2.90
CA THR A 78 12.19 -13.48 3.03
C THR A 78 12.14 -14.27 1.73
N GLY A 79 11.60 -13.70 0.64
CA GLY A 79 11.48 -14.37 -0.66
C GLY A 79 10.50 -15.54 -0.69
N LYS A 80 9.77 -15.79 0.39
CA LYS A 80 8.64 -16.75 0.44
C LYS A 80 7.35 -15.99 0.15
N HIS A 81 6.58 -16.46 -0.83
CA HIS A 81 5.17 -16.07 -0.96
C HIS A 81 4.42 -16.46 0.32
N GLY A 82 4.20 -15.49 1.21
CA GLY A 82 3.50 -15.70 2.47
C GLY A 82 4.36 -16.39 3.52
N LEU A 83 4.30 -15.84 4.73
CA LEU A 83 4.95 -16.40 5.91
C LEU A 83 4.49 -17.85 6.16
N ASP A 84 5.44 -18.69 6.52
CA ASP A 84 5.15 -19.94 7.21
C ASP A 84 4.78 -19.58 8.65
N LEU A 85 3.49 -19.42 8.92
CA LEU A 85 2.96 -19.03 10.24
C LEU A 85 3.36 -20.02 11.35
N GLU A 86 3.84 -21.22 11.01
CA GLU A 86 4.32 -22.22 11.97
C GLU A 86 5.82 -22.05 12.32
N GLN A 87 6.58 -21.30 11.51
CA GLN A 87 7.99 -21.00 11.79
C GLN A 87 8.13 -19.64 12.49
N LYS A 88 8.84 -19.67 13.63
CA LYS A 88 8.93 -18.55 14.57
C LYS A 88 9.38 -17.23 13.94
N PRO A 89 8.87 -16.07 14.44
CA PRO A 89 8.04 -15.93 15.62
C PRO A 89 6.54 -15.70 15.32
N PHE A 90 5.89 -16.48 14.46
CA PHE A 90 4.50 -16.18 14.03
C PHE A 90 3.37 -17.01 14.66
N GLY A 91 3.50 -17.41 15.93
CA GLY A 91 2.31 -17.72 16.74
C GLY A 91 1.54 -16.42 17.08
N ALA A 92 0.25 -16.51 17.45
CA ALA A 92 -0.58 -15.33 17.74
C ALA A 92 0.08 -14.32 18.71
N GLU A 93 0.67 -14.82 19.81
CA GLU A 93 1.39 -13.99 20.78
C GLU A 93 2.68 -13.36 20.22
N GLY A 94 3.40 -14.07 19.35
CA GLY A 94 4.62 -13.56 18.72
C GLY A 94 4.32 -12.48 17.68
N LEU A 95 3.18 -12.62 16.98
CA LEU A 95 2.70 -11.65 16.03
C LEU A 95 2.19 -10.38 16.72
N GLU A 96 1.42 -10.51 17.80
CA GLU A 96 0.95 -9.39 18.61
C GLU A 96 2.14 -8.57 19.16
N ARG A 97 3.13 -9.25 19.75
CA ARG A 97 4.36 -8.60 20.22
C ARG A 97 5.16 -7.91 19.12
N THR A 98 5.15 -8.48 17.90
CA THR A 98 5.80 -7.86 16.75
C THR A 98 5.10 -6.55 16.37
N ILE A 99 3.77 -6.53 16.35
CA ILE A 99 2.99 -5.32 16.06
C ILE A 99 3.25 -4.24 17.11
N GLU A 100 3.29 -4.60 18.39
CA GLU A 100 3.62 -3.65 19.46
C GLU A 100 5.03 -3.05 19.29
N LEU A 101 6.03 -3.90 19.02
CA LEU A 101 7.41 -3.44 18.81
C LEU A 101 7.54 -2.54 17.58
N VAL A 102 6.83 -2.87 16.51
CA VAL A 102 6.72 -2.04 15.31
C VAL A 102 6.04 -0.71 15.64
N ALA A 103 4.96 -0.72 16.43
CA ALA A 103 4.23 0.49 16.84
C ALA A 103 5.14 1.44 17.62
N GLU A 104 5.84 0.93 18.65
CA GLU A 104 6.77 1.71 19.46
C GLU A 104 7.91 2.31 18.61
N THR A 105 8.44 1.52 17.67
CA THR A 105 9.49 2.01 16.77
C THR A 105 8.96 3.11 15.85
N CYS A 106 7.77 2.91 15.27
CA CYS A 106 7.12 3.85 14.37
C CYS A 106 6.67 5.14 15.06
N GLU A 107 6.28 5.09 16.34
CA GLU A 107 5.91 6.28 17.13
C GLU A 107 7.08 7.29 17.22
N SER A 108 8.30 6.78 17.34
CA SER A 108 9.50 7.64 17.37
C SER A 108 9.92 8.20 16.01
N ALA A 109 9.37 7.67 14.91
CA ALA A 109 9.77 8.00 13.54
C ALA A 109 8.61 7.79 12.54
N PRO A 110 7.52 8.57 12.61
CA PRO A 110 6.30 8.32 11.83
C PRO A 110 6.52 8.43 10.31
N ASP A 111 7.44 9.29 9.87
CA ASP A 111 7.77 9.47 8.44
C ASP A 111 8.82 8.48 7.92
N ALA A 112 9.35 7.59 8.78
CA ALA A 112 10.30 6.57 8.34
C ALA A 112 9.60 5.56 7.44
N ARG A 113 10.29 5.10 6.39
CA ARG A 113 9.77 4.03 5.53
C ARG A 113 9.59 2.76 6.34
N PHE A 114 8.37 2.21 6.32
CA PHE A 114 7.98 1.08 7.14
C PHE A 114 8.81 -0.18 6.86
N LEU A 115 9.12 -0.42 5.58
CA LEU A 115 10.03 -1.49 5.14
C LEU A 115 11.40 -1.41 5.84
N ASP A 116 11.95 -0.21 6.03
CA ASP A 116 13.27 -0.04 6.63
C ASP A 116 13.24 -0.15 8.15
N VAL A 117 12.08 0.06 8.77
CA VAL A 117 11.83 -0.30 10.17
C VAL A 117 11.81 -1.81 10.31
N LEU A 118 11.03 -2.53 9.48
CA LEU A 118 10.94 -3.98 9.55
C LEU A 118 12.28 -4.70 9.31
N LYS A 119 13.16 -4.17 8.46
CA LYS A 119 14.51 -4.73 8.26
C LYS A 119 15.43 -4.63 9.49
N LYS A 120 15.10 -3.77 10.46
CA LYS A 120 15.90 -3.51 11.66
C LYS A 120 15.41 -4.28 12.89
N LEU A 121 14.20 -4.83 12.82
CA LEU A 121 13.61 -5.69 13.85
C LEU A 121 14.06 -7.14 13.64
#